data_AF-A0A935ARF5-F1
#
_entry.id   AF-A0A935ARF5-F1
#
_cell.length_a   1.000
_cell.length_b   1.000
_cell.length_c   1.000
_cell.angle_alpha   90.00
_cell.angle_beta   90.00
_cell.angle_gamma   90.00
#
_symmetry.space_group_name_H-M   'P 1'
#
loop_
_entity.id
_entity.type
_entity.pdbx_description
1 polymer ?
#
loop_
_entity_poly.entity_id
_entity_poly.type
_entity_poly.pdbx_seq_one_letter_code
_entity_poly.pdbx_strand_id
1 'polypeptide(L)'
;MQQLHTVTVSDAGCPGFTAETVVNVNNCCSPEAGNTTVSSSNICPGTNITATAPGFNNAYNQTYILVNSSGTILQISSTGTFTAPSPCGIYTVYSYNYQAILLP
;
A
#
# COMPACT_ATOMS: atom_id res chain seq x y z
N MET A 1 9.82 -6.83 10.79
CA MET A 1 10.55 -7.67 11.77
C MET A 1 11.56 -8.49 10.99
N GLN A 2 12.85 -8.42 11.33
CA GLN A 2 13.92 -9.13 10.60
C GLN A 2 13.90 -10.63 10.92
N GLN A 3 14.33 -11.46 9.97
CA GLN A 3 14.79 -12.80 10.27
C GLN A 3 16.18 -13.04 9.65
N LEU A 4 17.07 -13.59 10.48
CA LEU A 4 18.45 -13.93 10.16
C LEU A 4 18.50 -15.39 9.69
N HIS A 5 19.21 -15.66 8.59
CA HIS A 5 19.46 -17.03 8.14
C HIS A 5 20.95 -17.25 7.94
N THR A 6 21.47 -18.32 8.53
CA THR A 6 22.86 -18.76 8.40
C THR A 6 22.87 -20.09 7.65
N VAL A 7 23.59 -20.15 6.53
CA VAL A 7 23.82 -21.39 5.79
C VAL A 7 25.29 -21.76 5.93
N THR A 8 25.57 -22.95 6.43
CA THR A 8 26.92 -23.53 6.50
C THR A 8 27.06 -24.62 5.46
N VAL A 9 28.12 -24.54 4.64
CA VAL A 9 28.56 -25.64 3.80
C VAL A 9 29.94 -26.08 4.28
N SER A 10 30.10 -27.37 4.55
CA SER A 10 31.37 -27.98 4.92
C SER A 10 31.82 -28.93 3.81
N ASP A 11 33.02 -28.71 3.29
CA ASP A 11 33.74 -29.69 2.47
C ASP A 11 35.09 -30.02 3.11
N ALA A 12 35.45 -31.29 3.12
CA ALA A 12 36.59 -31.84 3.84
C ALA A 12 37.82 -31.88 2.90
N GLY A 13 38.58 -30.78 2.80
CA GLY A 13 39.70 -30.77 1.85
C GLY A 13 40.90 -29.83 2.06
N CYS A 14 40.75 -28.56 2.45
CA CYS A 14 41.87 -27.59 2.41
C CYS A 14 41.85 -26.56 3.55
N PRO A 15 43.01 -25.98 3.96
CA PRO A 15 43.06 -25.02 5.07
C PRO A 15 42.47 -23.66 4.65
N GLY A 16 41.16 -23.53 4.87
CA GLY A 16 40.46 -22.35 5.39
C GLY A 16 40.44 -21.07 4.55
N PHE A 17 39.47 -20.96 3.64
CA PHE A 17 38.88 -19.67 3.25
C PHE A 17 37.36 -19.76 3.36
N THR A 18 36.72 -18.69 3.84
CA THR A 18 35.26 -18.54 3.84
C THR A 18 34.84 -17.64 2.67
N ALA A 19 33.92 -18.09 1.83
CA ALA A 19 33.29 -17.27 0.81
C ALA A 19 31.87 -16.88 1.25
N GLU A 20 31.55 -15.58 1.23
CA GLU A 20 30.24 -15.04 1.56
C GLU A 20 29.47 -14.71 0.27
N THR A 21 28.22 -15.16 0.17
CA THR A 21 27.29 -14.73 -0.89
C THR A 21 26.03 -14.17 -0.24
N VAL A 22 25.67 -12.93 -0.61
CA VAL A 22 24.50 -12.22 -0.11
C VAL A 22 23.30 -12.53 -1.02
N VAL A 23 22.23 -13.09 -0.45
CA VAL A 23 20.94 -13.26 -1.13
C VAL A 23 19.93 -12.30 -0.52
N ASN A 24 19.57 -11.26 -1.26
CA ASN A 24 18.53 -10.33 -0.86
C ASN A 24 17.16 -10.91 -1.21
N VAL A 25 16.47 -11.48 -0.22
CA VAL A 25 15.02 -11.72 -0.33
C VAL A 25 14.32 -10.46 0.14
N ASN A 26 13.98 -9.58 -0.81
CA ASN A 26 13.15 -8.41 -0.51
C ASN A 26 11.81 -8.85 0.06
N ASN A 27 11.18 -7.99 0.87
CA ASN A 27 9.90 -8.24 1.52
C ASN A 27 8.78 -8.44 0.47
N CYS A 28 8.64 -9.66 -0.05
CA CYS A 28 7.87 -10.01 -1.26
C CYS A 28 6.36 -9.80 -1.12
N CYS A 29 5.86 -9.54 0.09
CA CYS A 29 4.44 -9.52 0.43
C CYS A 29 4.08 -8.34 1.34
N SER A 30 4.57 -7.14 1.03
CA SER A 30 4.09 -5.92 1.72
C SER A 30 2.80 -5.45 1.08
N PRO A 31 1.77 -5.08 1.87
CA PRO A 31 0.56 -4.43 1.36
C PRO A 31 0.87 -2.96 1.00
N GLU A 32 1.73 -2.74 0.01
CA GLU A 32 2.10 -1.42 -0.49
C GLU A 32 0.86 -0.75 -1.10
N ALA A 33 0.43 0.37 -0.52
CA ALA A 33 -0.79 1.08 -0.91
C ALA A 33 -0.57 2.04 -2.10
N GLY A 34 0.68 2.25 -2.51
CA GLY A 34 1.03 3.16 -3.59
C GLY A 34 0.87 4.63 -3.19
N ASN A 35 1.26 5.52 -4.10
CA ASN A 35 1.22 6.95 -3.83
C ASN A 35 -0.12 7.53 -4.31
N THR A 36 -1.01 7.92 -3.39
CA THR A 36 -2.34 8.42 -3.76
C THR A 36 -2.25 9.77 -4.49
N THR A 37 -2.95 9.89 -5.60
CA THR A 37 -3.09 11.12 -6.40
C THR A 37 -4.57 11.36 -6.68
N VAL A 38 -4.97 12.63 -6.79
CA VAL A 38 -6.36 13.05 -7.09
C VAL A 38 -6.38 13.88 -8.36
N SER A 39 -7.43 13.73 -9.16
CA SER A 39 -7.53 14.34 -10.50
C SER A 39 -7.67 15.87 -10.50
N SER A 40 -8.20 16.46 -9.43
CA SER A 40 -8.34 17.92 -9.30
C SER A 40 -8.33 18.36 -7.83
N SER A 41 -7.82 19.56 -7.58
CA SER A 41 -7.76 20.20 -6.26
C SER A 41 -8.91 21.17 -5.98
N ASN A 42 -9.72 21.51 -7.00
CA ASN A 42 -10.82 22.45 -6.86
C ASN A 42 -12.08 21.90 -7.53
N ILE A 43 -12.97 21.36 -6.72
CA ILE A 43 -14.10 20.53 -7.15
C ILE A 43 -15.36 21.03 -6.43
N CYS A 44 -16.45 21.26 -7.16
CA CYS A 44 -17.72 21.67 -6.59
C CYS A 44 -18.46 20.49 -5.92
N PRO A 45 -19.20 20.71 -4.83
CA PRO A 45 -20.04 19.68 -4.23
C PRO A 45 -20.94 18.98 -5.25
N GLY A 46 -21.10 17.67 -5.13
CA GLY A 46 -21.91 16.85 -6.03
C GLY A 46 -21.21 16.39 -7.33
N THR A 47 -20.02 16.91 -7.64
CA THR A 47 -19.23 16.43 -8.79
C THR A 47 -18.30 15.27 -8.39
N ASN A 48 -17.79 14.53 -9.37
CA ASN A 48 -16.99 13.33 -9.10
C ASN A 48 -15.54 13.71 -8.75
N ILE A 49 -15.01 13.05 -7.72
CA ILE A 49 -13.58 13.04 -7.38
C ILE A 49 -13.04 11.68 -7.82
N THR A 50 -11.93 11.67 -8.55
CA THR A 50 -11.24 10.44 -8.95
C THR A 50 -9.86 10.42 -8.32
N ALA A 51 -9.60 9.37 -7.53
CA ALA A 51 -8.31 9.09 -6.94
C ALA A 51 -7.68 7.85 -7.58
N THR A 52 -6.36 7.87 -7.71
CA THR A 52 -5.57 6.72 -8.17
C THR A 52 -4.34 6.55 -7.29
N ALA A 53 -3.91 5.32 -7.06
CA ALA A 53 -2.72 5.02 -6.28
C ALA A 53 -1.75 4.15 -7.11
N PRO A 54 -0.99 4.74 -8.05
CA PRO A 54 0.03 4.01 -8.80
C PRO A 54 1.07 3.37 -7.87
N GLY A 55 1.61 2.22 -8.31
CA GLY A 55 2.62 1.47 -7.56
C GLY A 55 2.06 0.61 -6.43
N PHE A 56 0.74 0.50 -6.29
CA PHE A 56 0.15 -0.42 -5.31
C PHE A 56 0.45 -1.88 -5.63
N ASN A 57 0.54 -2.70 -4.59
CA ASN A 57 0.72 -4.14 -4.75
C ASN A 57 -0.62 -4.81 -5.11
N ASN A 58 -0.75 -5.27 -6.35
CA ASN A 58 -1.97 -5.90 -6.88
C ASN A 58 -2.27 -7.31 -6.34
N ALA A 59 -1.36 -7.91 -5.58
CA ALA A 59 -1.63 -9.14 -4.83
C ALA A 59 -2.55 -8.91 -3.63
N TYR A 60 -2.82 -7.65 -3.28
CA TYR A 60 -3.69 -7.22 -2.18
C TYR A 60 -4.93 -6.52 -2.72
N ASN A 61 -5.98 -6.47 -1.90
CA ASN A 61 -7.15 -5.66 -2.20
C ASN A 61 -6.82 -4.20 -1.90
N GLN A 62 -7.17 -3.32 -2.83
CA GLN A 62 -7.03 -1.87 -2.65
C GLN A 62 -8.40 -1.24 -2.40
N THR A 63 -8.45 -0.32 -1.47
CA THR A 63 -9.59 0.58 -1.27
C THR A 63 -9.11 2.01 -1.07
N TYR A 64 -10.02 2.94 -1.29
CA TYR A 64 -9.80 4.36 -1.14
C TYR A 64 -10.78 4.90 -0.10
N ILE A 65 -10.31 5.82 0.73
CA ILE A 65 -11.07 6.36 1.86
C ILE A 65 -11.08 7.88 1.74
N LEU A 66 -12.26 8.48 1.65
CA LEU A 66 -12.43 9.93 1.67
C LEU A 66 -12.74 10.40 3.09
N VAL A 67 -11.96 11.36 3.58
CA VAL A 67 -11.98 11.83 4.96
C VAL A 67 -12.10 13.35 5.00
N ASN A 68 -12.86 13.90 5.95
CA ASN A 68 -12.91 15.34 6.18
C ASN A 68 -11.73 15.84 7.04
N SER A 69 -11.61 17.16 7.23
CA SER A 69 -10.55 17.76 8.04
C SER A 69 -10.56 17.35 9.52
N SER A 70 -11.66 16.81 10.03
CA SER A 70 -11.77 16.28 11.40
C SER A 70 -11.36 14.81 11.52
N GLY A 71 -10.97 14.16 10.43
CA GLY A 71 -10.63 12.73 10.42
C GLY A 71 -11.84 11.79 10.30
N THR A 72 -13.05 12.32 10.07
CA THR A 72 -14.24 11.49 9.84
C THR A 72 -14.23 10.89 8.45
N ILE A 73 -14.37 9.56 8.37
CA ILE A 73 -14.56 8.84 7.11
C ILE A 73 -15.96 9.16 6.58
N LEU A 74 -16.03 9.70 5.37
CA LEU A 74 -17.28 10.04 4.70
C LEU A 74 -17.69 8.99 3.68
N GLN A 75 -16.72 8.46 2.93
CA GLN A 75 -16.96 7.49 1.87
C GLN A 75 -15.79 6.51 1.74
N ILE A 76 -16.08 5.28 1.31
CA ILE A 76 -15.11 4.24 0.98
C ILE A 76 -15.43 3.73 -0.42
N SER A 77 -14.43 3.56 -1.26
CA SER A 77 -14.61 3.14 -2.66
C SER A 77 -13.49 2.19 -3.09
N SER A 78 -13.82 1.07 -3.74
CA SER A 78 -12.83 0.16 -4.33
C SER A 78 -12.25 0.66 -5.65
N THR A 79 -12.93 1.61 -6.31
CA THR A 79 -12.52 2.15 -7.61
C THR A 79 -11.87 3.54 -7.52
N GLY A 80 -11.82 4.13 -6.32
CA GLY A 80 -11.29 5.48 -6.11
C GLY A 80 -12.18 6.60 -6.64
N THR A 81 -13.43 6.30 -7.02
CA THR A 81 -14.42 7.31 -7.42
C THR A 81 -15.32 7.69 -6.24
N PHE A 82 -15.48 8.99 -6.00
CA PHE A 82 -16.28 9.58 -4.92
C PHE A 82 -17.14 10.72 -5.44
N THR A 83 -18.12 11.14 -4.63
CA THR A 83 -18.93 12.34 -4.88
C THR A 83 -18.47 13.43 -3.93
N ALA A 84 -18.10 14.60 -4.45
CA ALA A 84 -17.62 15.72 -3.65
C ALA A 84 -18.65 16.10 -2.55
N PRO A 85 -18.28 16.03 -1.26
CA PRO A 85 -19.22 16.31 -0.17
C PRO A 85 -19.64 17.78 -0.10
N SER A 86 -20.74 18.03 0.60
CA SER A 86 -21.17 19.37 1.04
C SER A 86 -21.08 19.44 2.57
N PRO A 87 -20.61 20.54 3.19
CA PRO A 87 -20.24 21.83 2.59
C PRO A 87 -18.86 21.82 1.91
N CYS A 88 -18.52 22.92 1.22
CA CYS A 88 -17.16 23.13 0.71
C CYS A 88 -16.13 23.09 1.86
N GLY A 89 -14.99 22.45 1.61
CA GLY A 89 -13.95 22.27 2.61
C GLY A 89 -12.76 21.48 2.08
N ILE A 90 -11.79 21.23 2.97
CA ILE A 90 -10.64 20.39 2.68
C ILE A 90 -10.99 18.94 3.03
N TYR A 91 -10.79 18.06 2.06
CA TYR A 91 -10.97 16.62 2.18
C TYR A 91 -9.69 15.91 1.75
N THR A 92 -9.41 14.77 2.35
CA THR A 92 -8.23 13.96 2.06
C THR A 92 -8.66 12.58 1.60
N VAL A 93 -8.03 12.08 0.53
CA VAL A 93 -8.21 10.70 0.08
C VAL A 93 -6.98 9.90 0.46
N TYR A 94 -7.18 8.77 1.11
CA TYR A 94 -6.15 7.78 1.41
C TYR A 94 -6.36 6.54 0.53
N SER A 95 -5.28 5.97 0.00
CA SER A 95 -5.28 4.57 -0.46
C SER A 95 -4.88 3.63 0.68
N TYR A 96 -5.51 2.46 0.71
CA TYR A 96 -5.25 1.43 1.70
C TYR A 96 -5.25 0.06 1.03
N ASN A 97 -4.16 -0.68 1.20
CA ASN A 97 -4.03 -2.04 0.72
C ASN A 97 -4.11 -3.03 1.87
N TYR A 98 -4.86 -4.11 1.67
CA TYR A 98 -5.08 -5.12 2.70
C TYR A 98 -5.27 -6.51 2.11
N GLN A 99 -4.97 -7.52 2.92
CA GLN A 99 -5.29 -8.90 2.60
C GLN A 99 -6.70 -9.17 3.12
N ALA A 100 -7.62 -9.53 2.23
CA ALA A 100 -8.94 -9.97 2.66
C ALA A 100 -8.77 -11.36 3.29
N ILE A 101 -9.12 -11.48 4.56
CA ILE A 101 -9.38 -12.79 5.16
C ILE A 101 -10.82 -13.12 4.78
N LEU A 102 -11.00 -14.16 3.96
CA LEU A 102 -12.32 -14.77 3.82
C LEU A 102 -12.64 -15.40 5.17
N LEU A 103 -13.59 -14.83 5.91
CA LEU A 103 -14.13 -15.48 7.10
C LEU A 103 -14.84 -16.76 6.64
N PRO A 104 -14.42 -17.95 7.12
CA PRO A 104 -15.05 -19.22 6.77
C PRO A 104 -16.46 -19.36 7.34
#